data_AF-A0A2M9D332-F1
#
_entry.id   AF-A0A2M9D332-F1
#
_cell.length_a   1.000
_cell.length_b   1.000
_cell.length_c   1.000
_cell.angle_alpha   90.00
_cell.angle_beta   90.00
_cell.angle_gamma   90.00
#
_symmetry.space_group_name_H-M   'P 1'
#
loop_
_entity.id
_entity.type
_entity.pdbx_description
1 polymer ?
#
loop_
_entity_poly.entity_id
_entity_poly.type
_entity_poly.pdbx_seq_one_letter_code
_entity_poly.pdbx_strand_id
1 'polypeptide(L)'
;MAVAHTRRARAARRRKRRVDAADNNLTAEQWEELKREWGGCAYCTATDAALQKDCVQPISRGGSYTVGNVVPACGSCNASKSNSEVTSWMRRKRLDERAFLTQYVHVRQALGIL
;
A
#
# COMPACT_ATOMS: atom_id res chain seq x y z
N MET A 1 15.05 -28.69 9.47
CA MET A 1 15.79 -27.55 8.89
C MET A 1 16.20 -26.59 10.00
N ALA A 2 17.46 -26.15 10.05
CA ALA A 2 17.95 -25.24 11.10
C ALA A 2 17.24 -23.87 11.03
N VAL A 3 16.66 -23.45 12.14
CA VAL A 3 15.98 -22.16 12.24
C VAL A 3 17.04 -21.06 12.28
N ALA A 4 17.12 -20.22 11.25
CA ALA A 4 18.02 -19.07 11.27
C ALA A 4 17.58 -18.09 12.38
N HIS A 5 18.43 -17.87 13.38
CA HIS A 5 18.17 -17.00 14.54
C HIS A 5 18.55 -15.52 14.29
N THR A 6 18.79 -15.12 13.04
CA THR A 6 19.17 -13.73 12.74
C THR A 6 18.00 -12.76 12.94
N ARG A 7 18.31 -11.48 13.24
CA ARG A 7 17.31 -10.40 13.32
C ARG A 7 16.46 -10.33 12.05
N ARG A 8 17.08 -10.48 10.88
CA ARG A 8 16.41 -10.51 9.57
C ARG A 8 15.42 -11.67 9.46
N ALA A 9 15.84 -12.88 9.83
CA ALA A 9 14.97 -14.06 9.81
C ALA A 9 13.79 -13.94 10.78
N ARG A 10 13.99 -13.33 11.96
CA ARG A 10 12.90 -13.05 12.91
C ARG A 10 11.91 -12.02 12.33
N ALA A 11 12.41 -10.94 11.73
CA ALA A 11 11.58 -9.91 11.11
C ALA A 11 10.76 -10.48 9.93
N ALA A 12 11.37 -11.29 9.07
CA ALA A 12 10.68 -11.96 7.96
C ALA A 12 9.56 -12.89 8.45
N ARG A 13 9.82 -13.72 9.46
CA ARG A 13 8.79 -14.59 10.07
C ARG A 13 7.64 -13.81 10.71
N ARG A 14 7.93 -12.67 11.36
CA ARG A 14 6.89 -11.79 11.91
C ARG A 14 6.07 -11.13 10.80
N ARG A 15 6.71 -10.68 9.73
CA ARG A 15 6.01 -10.13 8.55
C ARG A 15 5.09 -11.18 7.93
N LYS A 16 5.61 -12.38 7.64
CA LYS A 16 4.83 -13.47 7.08
C LYS A 16 3.58 -13.77 7.91
N ARG A 17 3.74 -14.00 9.22
CA ARG A 17 2.59 -14.25 10.12
C ARG A 17 1.52 -13.16 10.10
N ARG A 18 1.91 -11.89 9.94
CA ARG A 18 0.96 -10.78 9.88
C ARG A 18 0.26 -10.69 8.53
N VAL A 19 0.97 -11.00 7.45
CA VAL A 19 0.38 -11.12 6.12
C VAL A 19 -0.61 -12.28 6.14
N ASP A 20 -0.20 -13.48 6.56
CA ASP A 20 -1.05 -14.68 6.62
C ASP A 20 -2.33 -14.47 7.45
N ALA A 21 -2.28 -13.62 8.48
CA ALA A 21 -3.42 -13.32 9.36
C ALA A 21 -4.31 -12.15 8.88
N ALA A 22 -3.88 -11.38 7.88
CA ALA A 22 -4.67 -10.29 7.33
C ALA A 22 -5.57 -10.77 6.19
N ASP A 23 -6.56 -9.96 5.80
CA ASP A 23 -7.29 -10.20 4.55
C ASP A 23 -6.37 -9.92 3.36
N ASN A 24 -6.23 -10.91 2.46
CA ASN A 24 -5.37 -10.81 1.27
C ASN A 24 -6.10 -11.28 0.01
N ASN A 25 -7.22 -10.66 -0.31
CA ASN A 25 -8.11 -11.06 -1.40
C ASN A 25 -8.06 -10.13 -2.63
N LEU A 26 -7.08 -9.23 -2.72
CA LEU A 26 -6.89 -8.39 -3.91
C LEU A 26 -6.62 -9.25 -5.15
N THR A 27 -7.50 -9.18 -6.14
CA THR A 27 -7.34 -9.92 -7.40
C THR A 27 -6.45 -9.18 -8.40
N ALA A 28 -6.05 -9.86 -9.48
CA ALA A 28 -5.28 -9.25 -10.56
C ALA A 28 -6.12 -8.18 -11.28
N GLU A 29 -7.40 -8.44 -11.50
CA GLU A 29 -8.35 -7.54 -12.16
C GLU A 29 -8.56 -6.27 -11.34
N GLN A 30 -8.77 -6.41 -10.02
CA GLN A 30 -8.86 -5.28 -9.09
C GLN A 30 -7.56 -4.46 -9.06
N TRP A 31 -6.41 -5.10 -9.26
CA TRP A 31 -5.15 -4.39 -9.34
C TRP A 31 -5.01 -3.57 -10.64
N GLU A 32 -5.40 -4.13 -11.79
CA GLU A 32 -5.42 -3.38 -13.05
C GLU A 32 -6.40 -2.21 -12.98
N GLU A 33 -7.56 -2.44 -12.36
CA GLU A 33 -8.55 -1.41 -12.07
C GLU A 33 -7.98 -0.28 -11.22
N LEU A 34 -7.34 -0.60 -10.08
CA LEU A 34 -6.68 0.38 -9.23
C LEU A 34 -5.64 1.21 -10.00
N LYS A 35 -4.82 0.57 -10.85
CA LYS A 35 -3.85 1.32 -11.67
C LYS A 35 -4.54 2.31 -12.61
N ARG A 36 -5.66 1.93 -13.21
CA ARG A 36 -6.41 2.79 -14.13
C ARG A 36 -7.06 3.96 -13.40
N GLU A 37 -7.76 3.70 -12.29
CA GLU A 37 -8.46 4.73 -11.51
C GLU A 37 -7.50 5.74 -10.87
N TRP A 38 -6.29 5.32 -10.51
CA TRP A 38 -5.26 6.23 -10.01
C TRP A 38 -4.45 6.93 -11.11
N GLY A 39 -4.29 6.30 -12.28
CA GLY A 39 -3.55 6.85 -13.42
C GLY A 39 -2.04 7.00 -13.22
N GLY A 40 -1.47 6.56 -12.09
CA GLY A 40 -0.06 6.70 -11.76
C GLY A 40 0.24 6.36 -10.30
N CYS A 41 1.38 6.81 -9.79
CA CYS A 41 1.70 6.68 -8.37
C CYS A 41 0.70 7.51 -7.54
N ALA A 42 0.01 6.86 -6.60
CA ALA A 42 -0.97 7.48 -5.72
C ALA A 42 -0.40 8.64 -4.87
N TYR A 43 0.92 8.71 -4.72
CA TYR A 43 1.58 9.67 -3.83
C TYR A 43 2.26 10.81 -4.57
N CYS A 44 3.09 10.51 -5.58
CA CYS A 44 3.87 11.50 -6.30
C CYS A 44 3.38 11.74 -7.74
N THR A 45 2.24 11.13 -8.11
CA THR A 45 1.56 11.27 -9.41
C THR A 45 2.39 10.92 -10.64
N ALA A 46 3.59 10.34 -10.47
CA ALA A 46 4.43 9.89 -11.58
C ALA A 46 3.75 8.77 -12.35
N THR A 47 3.72 8.90 -13.68
CA THR A 47 3.05 7.97 -14.61
C THR A 47 4.05 7.08 -15.36
N ASP A 48 5.32 7.44 -15.35
CA ASP A 48 6.44 6.77 -16.03
C ASP A 48 7.18 5.74 -15.15
N ALA A 49 6.64 5.45 -13.95
CA ALA A 49 7.26 4.56 -12.99
C ALA A 49 6.57 3.19 -12.92
N ALA A 50 7.36 2.12 -12.73
CA ALA A 50 6.81 0.80 -12.41
C ALA A 50 6.05 0.86 -11.06
N LEU A 51 4.76 0.56 -11.11
CA LEU A 51 3.86 0.62 -9.96
C LEU A 51 3.90 -0.67 -9.14
N GLN A 52 4.00 -0.51 -7.83
CA GLN A 52 3.96 -1.54 -6.82
C GLN A 52 2.67 -1.40 -6.00
N LYS A 53 2.23 -2.50 -5.40
CA LYS A 53 1.11 -2.50 -4.45
C LYS A 53 1.60 -2.02 -3.09
N ASP A 54 1.07 -0.89 -2.62
CA ASP A 54 1.31 -0.38 -1.26
C ASP A 54 0.01 -0.34 -0.45
N CYS A 55 0.09 -0.67 0.84
CA CYS A 55 -1.05 -0.65 1.74
C CYS A 55 -1.16 0.72 2.42
N VAL A 56 -2.25 1.45 2.23
CA VAL A 56 -2.55 2.75 2.85
C VAL A 56 -2.38 2.67 4.37
N GLN A 57 -3.09 1.75 5.02
CA GLN A 57 -2.78 1.31 6.38
C GLN A 57 -1.82 0.10 6.31
N PRO A 58 -0.61 0.16 6.89
CA PRO A 58 0.32 -0.96 6.86
C PRO A 58 -0.21 -2.19 7.60
N ILE A 59 0.06 -3.40 7.06
CA ILE A 59 -0.28 -4.68 7.71
C ILE A 59 0.25 -4.76 9.16
N SER A 60 1.41 -4.16 9.43
CA SER A 60 1.99 -4.12 10.77
C SER A 60 1.16 -3.36 11.83
N ARG A 61 0.15 -2.61 11.39
CA ARG A 61 -0.75 -1.75 12.16
C ARG A 61 -2.23 -2.10 11.91
N GLY A 62 -2.52 -3.32 11.43
CA GLY A 62 -3.89 -3.80 11.25
C GLY A 62 -4.49 -3.56 9.86
N GLY A 63 -3.71 -3.05 8.91
CA GLY A 63 -4.15 -2.97 7.52
C GLY A 63 -4.17 -4.34 6.82
N SER A 64 -4.71 -4.35 5.60
CA SER A 64 -4.95 -5.55 4.80
C SER A 64 -4.45 -5.42 3.36
N TYR A 65 -4.44 -6.51 2.61
CA TYR A 65 -4.06 -6.57 1.20
C TYR A 65 -5.31 -6.77 0.33
N THR A 66 -6.22 -5.80 0.43
CA THR A 66 -7.52 -5.79 -0.26
C THR A 66 -7.65 -4.56 -1.15
N VAL A 67 -8.61 -4.58 -2.07
CA VAL A 67 -8.89 -3.47 -2.99
C VAL A 67 -9.13 -2.13 -2.27
N GLY A 68 -9.71 -2.16 -1.07
CA GLY A 68 -9.97 -0.96 -0.29
C GLY A 68 -8.75 -0.36 0.39
N ASN A 69 -7.67 -1.12 0.59
CA ASN A 69 -6.49 -0.64 1.32
C ASN A 69 -5.23 -0.56 0.45
N VAL A 70 -5.22 -1.17 -0.73
CA VAL A 70 -4.06 -1.14 -1.64
C VAL A 70 -4.18 0.01 -2.63
N VAL A 71 -3.06 0.72 -2.84
CA VAL A 71 -2.91 1.76 -3.87
C VAL A 71 -1.66 1.50 -4.71
N PRO A 72 -1.62 1.96 -5.97
CA PRO A 72 -0.42 1.91 -6.77
C PRO A 72 0.60 2.94 -6.29
N ALA A 73 1.85 2.52 -6.09
CA ALA A 73 2.94 3.39 -5.67
C ALA A 73 4.21 3.09 -6.45
N CYS A 74 4.96 4.12 -6.86
CA CYS A 74 6.30 3.90 -7.41
C CYS A 74 7.26 3.36 -6.34
N GLY A 75 8.35 2.72 -6.78
CA GLY A 75 9.32 2.10 -5.87
C GLY A 75 9.92 3.07 -4.83
N SER A 76 10.18 4.32 -5.21
CA SER A 76 10.74 5.33 -4.29
C SER A 76 9.75 5.74 -3.20
N CYS A 77 8.47 5.95 -3.55
CA CYS A 77 7.43 6.28 -2.57
C CYS A 77 7.13 5.09 -1.66
N ASN A 78 6.98 3.88 -2.22
CA ASN A 78 6.73 2.68 -1.43
C ASN A 78 7.85 2.40 -0.43
N ALA A 79 9.11 2.49 -0.86
CA ALA A 79 10.27 2.32 0.02
C ALA A 79 10.35 3.41 1.09
N SER A 80 10.09 4.67 0.72
CA SER A 80 10.05 5.82 1.64
C SER A 80 8.94 5.69 2.69
N LYS A 81 7.75 5.23 2.30
CA LYS A 81 6.62 5.02 3.23
C LYS A 81 6.89 3.85 4.15
N SER A 82 7.35 2.73 3.59
CA SER A 82 7.63 1.50 4.32
C SER A 82 6.43 1.11 5.19
N ASN A 83 6.63 0.97 6.50
CA ASN A 83 5.58 0.66 7.44
C ASN A 83 4.94 1.90 8.09
N SER A 84 5.13 3.12 7.60
CA SER A 84 4.49 4.31 8.18
C SER A 84 3.00 4.38 7.84
N GLU A 85 2.19 4.93 8.74
CA GLU A 85 0.82 5.36 8.40
C GLU A 85 0.86 6.43 7.31
N VAL A 86 -0.05 6.34 6.33
CA VAL A 86 0.00 7.16 5.10
C VAL A 86 0.00 8.65 5.39
N THR A 87 -0.93 9.14 6.21
CA THR A 87 -1.13 10.58 6.46
C THR A 87 0.06 11.16 7.20
N SER A 88 0.53 10.48 8.25
CA SER A 88 1.73 10.86 9.00
C SER A 88 2.98 10.90 8.11
N TRP A 89 3.11 9.95 7.19
CA TRP A 89 4.22 9.92 6.24
C TRP A 89 4.12 11.05 5.20
N MET A 90 2.93 11.29 4.63
CA MET A 90 2.70 12.34 3.65
C MET A 90 3.01 13.72 4.22
N ARG A 91 2.53 14.04 5.44
CA ARG A 91 2.84 15.28 6.14
C ARG A 91 4.35 15.47 6.33
N ARG A 92 5.05 14.41 6.75
CA ARG A 92 6.52 14.45 6.90
C ARG A 92 7.25 14.67 5.57
N LYS A 93 6.71 14.12 4.47
CA LYS A 93 7.24 14.27 3.11
C LYS A 93 6.77 15.56 2.42
N ARG A 94 5.90 16.34 3.05
CA ARG A 94 5.26 17.54 2.49
C ARG A 94 4.54 17.25 1.17
N LEU A 95 3.91 16.08 1.07
CA LEU A 95 3.05 15.71 -0.06
C LEU A 95 1.64 16.25 0.17
N ASP A 96 0.86 16.35 -0.92
CA ASP A 96 -0.54 16.81 -0.86
C ASP A 96 -1.47 15.70 -0.32
N GLU A 97 -1.57 15.64 1.00
CA GLU A 97 -2.47 14.71 1.70
C GLU A 97 -3.94 14.93 1.33
N ARG A 98 -4.36 16.18 1.10
CA ARG A 98 -5.76 16.48 0.78
C ARG A 98 -6.14 15.93 -0.58
N ALA A 99 -5.27 16.11 -1.58
CA ALA A 99 -5.46 15.55 -2.91
C ALA A 99 -5.52 14.01 -2.85
N PHE A 100 -4.60 13.38 -2.12
CA PHE A 100 -4.61 11.92 -1.93
C PHE A 100 -5.92 11.43 -1.30
N LEU A 101 -6.37 12.02 -0.18
CA LEU A 101 -7.59 11.58 0.50
C LEU A 101 -8.85 11.78 -0.36
N THR A 102 -8.91 12.87 -1.11
CA THR A 102 -10.00 13.13 -2.06
C THR A 102 -10.04 12.06 -3.14
N GLN A 103 -8.90 11.80 -3.79
CA GLN A 103 -8.82 10.78 -4.83
C GLN A 103 -9.10 9.38 -4.27
N TYR A 104 -8.62 9.08 -3.07
CA TYR A 104 -8.85 7.80 -2.42
C TYR A 104 -10.34 7.53 -2.18
N VAL A 105 -11.12 8.55 -1.80
CA VAL A 105 -12.59 8.43 -1.70
C VAL A 105 -13.22 8.19 -3.07
N HIS A 106 -12.83 8.97 -4.10
CA HIS A 106 -13.37 8.81 -5.45
C HIS A 106 -13.09 7.42 -6.03
N VAL A 107 -11.85 6.93 -5.92
CA VAL A 107 -11.48 5.58 -6.39
C VAL A 107 -12.31 4.52 -5.66
N ARG A 108 -12.51 4.65 -4.35
CA ARG A 108 -13.34 3.69 -3.61
C ARG A 108 -14.81 3.70 -4.05
N GLN A 109 -15.36 4.85 -4.39
CA GLN A 109 -16.72 4.96 -4.97
C GLN A 109 -16.78 4.33 -6.36
N ALA A 110 -15.80 4.61 -7.23
CA ALA A 110 -15.71 4.03 -8.56
C ALA A 110 -15.62 2.49 -8.53
N LEU A 111 -14.96 1.94 -7.51
CA LEU A 111 -14.81 0.51 -7.28
C LEU A 111 -16.00 -0.13 -6.54
N GLY A 112 -17.00 0.64 -6.12
CA GLY A 112 -18.17 0.13 -5.38
C GLY A 112 -17.85 -0.41 -3.98
N ILE A 113 -16.81 0.12 -3.32
CA ILE A 113 -16.33 -0.32 -1.99
C ILE A 113 -16.43 0.77 -0.91
N LEU A 114 -17.21 1.82 -1.19
CA LEU A 114 -17.65 2.87 -0.27
C LEU A 114 -19.11 3.20 -0.58
#